data_AF-A0A850G829-F1
#
_entry.id   AF-A0A850G829-F1
#
_cell.length_a   1.000
_cell.length_b   1.000
_cell.length_c   1.000
_cell.angle_alpha   90.00
_cell.angle_beta   90.00
_cell.angle_gamma   90.00
#
_symmetry.space_group_name_H-M   'P 1'
#
loop_
_entity.id
_entity.type
_entity.pdbx_description
1 polymer ?
#
loop_
_entity_poly.entity_id
_entity_poly.type
_entity_poly.pdbx_seq_one_letter_code
_entity_poly.pdbx_strand_id
1 'polypeptide(L)'
;MRTRFDCMPPRALAALSLVLSPLLLACEPPSKDIGQLDEDTQGEADTEGEADTEGEADSESTDGGESTDGGEVTDGDDGEPSACTSERELLVTAFEDSVVTDYESCALILTFDYQSLAPTGWAVVCDTGDLGLDEDAAREQVTWQGTDISDAEDTGSFLFYVPPGDFGGASWISNQAGLLFEGSIIWSGVGELTYPELEDPAALGEGCEHPNIFLEVQASYDLSVGDAPAELSSEVLEQVMDAVQDTAVFMALADLELLSGTQVEVLRYAPAVGEVLEESMRYVVVLESL
;
A
#
# COMPACT_ATOMS: atom_id res chain seq x y z
N MET A 1 38.96 -42.02 -13.71
CA MET A 1 39.27 -40.60 -14.02
C MET A 1 39.15 -39.83 -12.72
N ARG A 2 40.26 -39.23 -12.26
CA ARG A 2 40.35 -38.44 -11.01
C ARG A 2 40.43 -36.98 -11.41
N THR A 3 39.40 -36.20 -11.12
CA THR A 3 39.42 -34.74 -11.22
C THR A 3 40.03 -34.17 -9.95
N ARG A 4 41.03 -33.30 -10.14
CA ARG A 4 41.78 -32.61 -9.09
C ARG A 4 40.98 -31.40 -8.61
N PHE A 5 40.90 -31.22 -7.30
CA PHE A 5 40.53 -29.94 -6.68
C PHE A 5 41.79 -29.08 -6.58
N ASP A 6 41.78 -27.91 -7.19
CA ASP A 6 42.81 -26.88 -7.02
C ASP A 6 42.47 -26.02 -5.80
N CYS A 7 43.41 -25.97 -4.84
CA CYS A 7 43.38 -25.08 -3.69
C CYS A 7 43.77 -23.66 -4.12
N MET A 8 42.95 -22.67 -3.75
CA MET A 8 43.27 -21.26 -3.87
C MET A 8 44.09 -20.79 -2.65
N PRO A 9 45.15 -19.97 -2.80
CA PRO A 9 46.02 -19.55 -1.71
C PRO A 9 45.48 -18.34 -0.93
N PRO A 10 45.87 -18.17 0.35
CA PRO A 10 45.51 -17.01 1.16
C PRO A 10 46.39 -15.80 0.77
N ARG A 11 45.76 -14.65 0.50
CA ARG A 11 46.47 -13.37 0.38
C ARG A 11 46.60 -12.71 1.74
N ALA A 12 47.85 -12.53 2.15
CA ALA A 12 48.25 -11.82 3.35
C ALA A 12 48.35 -10.31 3.10
N LEU A 13 47.88 -9.56 4.11
CA LEU A 13 48.43 -8.33 4.70
C LEU A 13 48.88 -7.17 3.78
N ALA A 14 48.18 -6.04 3.94
CA ALA A 14 48.81 -4.73 3.97
C ALA A 14 48.26 -3.94 5.16
N ALA A 15 49.11 -3.79 6.19
CA ALA A 15 48.89 -2.90 7.31
C ALA A 15 49.06 -1.44 6.83
N LEU A 16 48.06 -0.60 7.07
CA LEU A 16 48.21 0.84 7.03
C LEU A 16 47.77 1.41 8.38
N SER A 17 48.76 1.66 9.22
CA SER A 17 48.63 2.43 10.44
C SER A 17 48.81 3.90 10.10
N LEU A 18 47.74 4.69 10.17
CA LEU A 18 47.83 6.16 10.26
C LEU A 18 47.07 6.63 11.49
N VAL A 19 47.87 7.26 12.34
CA VAL A 19 47.54 7.93 13.59
C VAL A 19 46.82 9.24 13.25
N LEU A 20 45.90 9.68 14.12
CA LEU A 20 45.87 11.00 14.79
C LEU A 20 44.47 11.67 14.82
N SER A 21 43.98 11.85 16.05
CA SER A 21 43.10 12.91 16.58
C SER A 21 41.62 12.56 16.84
N PRO A 22 41.20 12.53 18.12
CA PRO A 22 39.81 12.61 18.52
C PRO A 22 39.38 14.09 18.58
N LEU A 23 38.49 14.50 17.67
CA LEU A 23 37.67 15.70 17.88
C LEU A 23 36.40 15.24 18.60
N LEU A 24 36.44 15.32 19.93
CA LEU A 24 35.25 15.35 20.76
C LEU A 24 34.53 16.68 20.49
N LEU A 25 33.61 16.70 19.53
CA LEU A 25 32.52 17.67 19.57
C LEU A 25 31.47 17.14 20.55
N ALA A 26 31.39 17.80 21.70
CA ALA A 26 30.24 17.71 22.57
C ALA A 26 29.05 18.35 21.84
N CYS A 27 28.10 17.53 21.40
CA CYS A 27 26.75 18.01 21.08
C CYS A 27 26.03 18.26 22.42
N GLU A 28 25.87 19.54 22.76
CA GLU A 28 24.90 20.00 23.75
C GLU A 28 23.50 19.52 23.33
N PRO A 29 22.72 18.87 24.21
CA PRO A 29 21.33 18.61 23.92
C PRO A 29 20.55 19.93 23.88
N PRO A 30 19.67 20.15 22.89
CA PRO A 30 18.79 21.31 22.90
C PRO A 30 17.90 21.25 24.15
N SER A 31 17.96 22.33 24.94
CA SER A 31 17.08 22.54 26.08
C SER A 31 15.62 22.54 25.64
N LYS A 32 14.84 21.61 26.18
CA LYS A 32 13.37 21.63 26.17
C LYS A 32 12.89 22.88 26.94
N ASP A 33 12.72 23.98 26.23
CA ASP A 33 11.77 25.03 26.61
C ASP A 33 10.56 24.91 25.66
N ILE A 34 9.65 24.00 26.02
CA ILE A 34 8.30 24.00 25.48
C ILE A 34 7.62 25.21 26.13
N GLY A 35 7.46 26.26 25.31
CA GLY A 35 6.73 27.46 25.69
C GLY A 35 5.32 27.11 26.16
N GLN A 36 4.99 27.62 27.34
CA GLN A 36 3.60 27.83 27.75
C GLN A 36 2.92 28.66 26.66
N LEU A 37 1.96 28.07 25.96
CA LEU A 37 1.04 28.82 25.13
C LEU A 37 -0.04 29.37 26.07
N ASP A 38 -0.01 30.69 26.21
CA ASP A 38 -1.03 31.46 26.90
C ASP A 38 -2.40 31.19 26.26
N GLU A 39 -3.34 30.71 27.09
CA GLU A 39 -4.78 30.91 26.89
C GLU A 39 -5.01 32.42 26.71
N ASP A 40 -5.59 32.82 25.57
CA ASP A 40 -6.56 33.93 25.45
C ASP A 40 -6.65 34.37 23.98
N THR A 41 -7.62 33.84 23.21
CA THR A 41 -8.27 34.63 22.16
C THR A 41 -9.68 34.09 21.91
N GLN A 42 -10.65 34.65 22.64
CA GLN A 42 -12.04 34.69 22.21
C GLN A 42 -12.16 35.67 21.04
N GLY A 43 -12.64 35.17 19.90
CA GLY A 43 -13.04 35.96 18.75
C GLY A 43 -14.41 35.50 18.25
N GLU A 44 -15.44 36.25 18.65
CA GLU A 44 -16.69 36.47 17.90
C GLU A 44 -16.32 36.95 16.46
N ALA A 45 -17.09 36.88 15.37
CA ALA A 45 -18.47 36.58 15.03
C ALA A 45 -18.55 36.68 13.47
N ASP A 46 -19.69 36.25 12.90
CA ASP A 46 -20.23 36.64 11.58
C ASP A 46 -19.45 36.14 10.33
N THR A 47 -20.04 35.64 9.25
CA THR A 47 -21.23 36.14 8.56
C THR A 47 -21.67 35.12 7.50
N GLU A 48 -22.98 35.13 7.23
CA GLU A 48 -23.71 34.39 6.20
C GLU A 48 -23.20 34.69 4.77
N GLY A 49 -23.28 33.69 3.89
CA GLY A 49 -22.97 33.83 2.47
C GLY A 49 -23.71 32.78 1.63
N GLU A 50 -24.95 33.12 1.24
CA GLU A 50 -25.70 32.43 0.19
C GLU A 50 -25.10 32.73 -1.19
N ALA A 51 -25.10 31.75 -2.10
CA ALA A 51 -25.28 31.98 -3.53
C ALA A 51 -25.66 30.68 -4.27
N ASP A 52 -26.90 30.67 -4.76
CA ASP A 52 -27.43 29.77 -5.78
C ASP A 52 -26.61 29.81 -7.08
N THR A 53 -26.57 28.69 -7.80
CA THR A 53 -26.61 28.74 -9.27
C THR A 53 -27.08 27.41 -9.86
N GLU A 54 -28.33 27.42 -10.32
CA GLU A 54 -28.90 26.40 -11.20
C GLU A 54 -28.32 26.55 -12.62
N GLY A 55 -28.01 25.41 -13.25
CA GLY A 55 -27.56 25.33 -14.64
C GLY A 55 -28.22 24.15 -15.33
N GLU A 56 -29.39 24.38 -15.90
CA GLU A 56 -30.04 23.49 -16.87
C GLU A 56 -29.28 23.53 -18.21
N ALA A 57 -29.01 22.37 -18.79
CA ALA A 57 -28.63 22.25 -20.19
C ALA A 57 -29.27 20.99 -20.81
N ASP A 58 -30.39 21.22 -21.48
CA ASP A 58 -30.91 20.40 -22.57
C ASP A 58 -29.86 20.27 -23.68
N SER A 59 -29.78 19.12 -24.36
CA SER A 59 -29.96 19.03 -25.83
C SER A 59 -29.56 17.68 -26.44
N GLU A 60 -30.57 17.10 -27.12
CA GLU A 60 -30.50 16.62 -28.51
C GLU A 60 -30.09 15.16 -28.81
N SER A 61 -31.15 14.38 -29.00
CA SER A 61 -31.32 13.21 -29.85
C SER A 61 -30.56 13.26 -31.18
N THR A 62 -29.95 12.14 -31.57
CA THR A 62 -29.76 11.81 -33.00
C THR A 62 -30.12 10.34 -33.24
N ASP A 63 -31.18 10.19 -34.03
CA ASP A 63 -31.76 8.96 -34.58
C ASP A 63 -31.26 8.80 -36.03
N GLY A 64 -31.05 7.56 -36.47
CA GLY A 64 -30.64 7.19 -37.83
C GLY A 64 -29.36 6.33 -37.81
N GLY A 65 -29.37 5.02 -37.98
CA GLY A 65 -30.15 4.22 -38.92
C GLY A 65 -29.20 3.78 -40.04
N GLU A 66 -28.97 2.48 -40.20
CA GLU A 66 -28.97 1.74 -41.48
C GLU A 66 -28.50 0.30 -41.24
N SER A 67 -29.31 -0.64 -41.70
CA SER A 67 -29.09 -2.08 -41.64
C SER A 67 -28.09 -2.53 -42.71
N THR A 68 -27.07 -3.30 -42.33
CA THR A 68 -26.36 -4.19 -43.26
C THR A 68 -26.46 -5.62 -42.77
N ASP A 69 -27.32 -6.34 -43.48
CA ASP A 69 -27.57 -7.77 -43.45
C ASP A 69 -26.41 -8.45 -44.20
N GLY A 70 -25.62 -9.27 -43.51
CA GLY A 70 -24.40 -9.87 -44.04
C GLY A 70 -23.87 -10.95 -43.12
N GLY A 71 -24.55 -12.10 -43.13
CA GLY A 71 -24.18 -13.27 -42.34
C GLY A 71 -22.81 -13.84 -42.74
N GLU A 72 -21.91 -13.87 -41.76
CA GLU A 72 -20.79 -14.79 -41.71
C GLU A 72 -20.94 -15.59 -40.43
N VAL A 73 -21.22 -16.88 -40.58
CA VAL A 73 -21.31 -17.82 -39.45
C VAL A 73 -19.89 -18.24 -39.16
N THR A 74 -19.21 -17.48 -38.31
CA THR A 74 -18.00 -17.96 -37.65
C THR A 74 -18.46 -18.91 -36.56
N ASP A 75 -18.24 -20.20 -36.77
CA ASP A 75 -18.11 -21.18 -35.68
C ASP A 75 -16.84 -20.82 -34.89
N GLY A 76 -16.87 -19.65 -34.24
CA GLY A 76 -15.94 -19.25 -33.21
C GLY A 76 -16.51 -19.79 -31.92
N ASP A 77 -15.73 -20.61 -31.24
CA ASP A 77 -15.90 -20.84 -29.81
C ASP A 77 -15.65 -19.48 -29.13
N ASP A 78 -16.64 -18.60 -29.24
CA ASP A 78 -16.71 -17.29 -28.61
C ASP A 78 -16.98 -17.56 -27.14
N GLY A 79 -16.00 -18.19 -26.47
CA GLY A 79 -15.97 -18.29 -25.03
C GLY A 79 -16.27 -16.90 -24.51
N GLU A 80 -17.40 -16.76 -23.82
CA GLU A 80 -17.82 -15.49 -23.26
C GLU A 80 -16.60 -14.85 -22.60
N PRO A 81 -16.25 -13.59 -22.95
CA PRO A 81 -15.08 -12.95 -22.38
C PRO A 81 -15.21 -13.10 -20.87
N SER A 82 -14.21 -13.70 -20.23
CA SER A 82 -14.25 -13.95 -18.81
C SER A 82 -14.59 -12.64 -18.12
N ALA A 83 -15.46 -12.72 -17.11
CA ALA A 83 -15.72 -11.58 -16.25
C ALA A 83 -14.36 -10.98 -15.85
N CYS A 84 -14.20 -9.68 -16.08
CA CYS A 84 -12.99 -8.89 -15.82
C CYS A 84 -11.86 -8.87 -16.87
N THR A 85 -12.12 -9.23 -18.14
CA THR A 85 -11.09 -9.10 -19.20
C THR A 85 -10.60 -7.65 -19.37
N SER A 86 -11.51 -6.66 -19.34
CA SER A 86 -11.19 -5.23 -19.47
C SER A 86 -10.41 -4.69 -18.29
N GLU A 87 -10.82 -5.03 -17.08
CA GLU A 87 -10.24 -4.63 -15.81
C GLU A 87 -8.82 -5.19 -15.69
N ARG A 88 -8.63 -6.44 -16.10
CA ARG A 88 -7.30 -7.05 -16.23
C ARG A 88 -6.40 -6.26 -17.17
N GLU A 89 -6.86 -5.91 -18.38
CA GLU A 89 -6.06 -5.14 -19.34
C GLU A 89 -5.69 -3.74 -18.80
N LEU A 90 -6.60 -3.10 -18.07
CA LEU A 90 -6.33 -1.84 -17.39
C LEU A 90 -5.24 -1.98 -16.33
N LEU A 91 -5.33 -3.00 -15.47
CA LEU A 91 -4.32 -3.25 -14.44
C LEU A 91 -2.96 -3.59 -15.06
N VAL A 92 -2.91 -4.47 -16.05
CA VAL A 92 -1.67 -4.80 -16.77
C VAL A 92 -1.02 -3.54 -17.35
N THR A 93 -1.81 -2.69 -18.01
CA THR A 93 -1.31 -1.43 -18.57
C THR A 93 -0.80 -0.51 -17.47
N ALA A 94 -1.52 -0.38 -16.35
CA ALA A 94 -1.08 0.46 -15.22
C ALA A 94 0.24 -0.03 -14.63
N PHE A 95 0.40 -1.34 -14.43
CA PHE A 95 1.66 -1.93 -13.99
C PHE A 95 2.79 -1.69 -14.99
N GLU A 96 2.56 -1.94 -16.28
CA GLU A 96 3.57 -1.69 -17.30
C GLU A 96 3.99 -0.22 -17.32
N ASP A 97 3.04 0.72 -17.32
CA ASP A 97 3.32 2.16 -17.30
C ASP A 97 4.09 2.59 -16.04
N SER A 98 3.83 1.97 -14.89
CA SER A 98 4.58 2.19 -13.65
C SER A 98 5.98 1.54 -13.68
N VAL A 99 6.16 0.42 -14.36
CA VAL A 99 7.43 -0.33 -14.45
C VAL A 99 8.35 0.21 -15.57
N VAL A 100 7.84 1.03 -16.49
CA VAL A 100 8.48 1.38 -17.78
C VAL A 100 9.84 2.10 -17.69
N THR A 101 10.36 2.48 -16.51
CA THR A 101 11.73 3.02 -16.40
C THR A 101 12.42 2.66 -15.08
N ASP A 102 13.43 1.79 -15.15
CA ASP A 102 14.51 1.60 -14.15
C ASP A 102 14.11 1.14 -12.72
N TYR A 103 12.85 0.78 -12.48
CA TYR A 103 12.41 0.24 -11.19
C TYR A 103 12.66 -1.26 -11.08
N GLU A 104 13.23 -1.69 -9.95
CA GLU A 104 13.50 -3.10 -9.70
C GLU A 104 12.43 -3.75 -8.81
N SER A 105 11.61 -2.96 -8.11
CA SER A 105 10.52 -3.47 -7.26
C SER A 105 9.29 -2.55 -7.29
N CYS A 106 8.12 -3.17 -7.23
CA CYS A 106 6.82 -2.51 -7.16
C CYS A 106 5.93 -3.22 -6.14
N ALA A 107 5.12 -2.43 -5.44
CA ALA A 107 4.05 -2.88 -4.58
C ALA A 107 2.70 -2.40 -5.13
N LEU A 108 1.76 -3.33 -5.25
CA LEU A 108 0.35 -3.03 -5.46
C LEU A 108 -0.35 -2.97 -4.12
N ILE A 109 -1.00 -1.85 -3.87
CA ILE A 109 -1.71 -1.57 -2.64
C ILE A 109 -3.19 -1.59 -2.98
N LEU A 110 -3.93 -2.44 -2.29
CA LEU A 110 -5.37 -2.57 -2.44
C LEU A 110 -6.03 -2.19 -1.13
N THR A 111 -7.16 -1.51 -1.21
CA THR A 111 -7.98 -1.20 -0.04
C THR A 111 -9.36 -1.80 -0.19
N PHE A 112 -9.89 -2.34 0.90
CA PHE A 112 -11.20 -2.97 0.95
C PHE A 112 -11.99 -2.45 2.14
N ASP A 113 -13.30 -2.28 1.95
CA ASP A 113 -14.22 -1.96 3.03
C ASP A 113 -14.20 -3.06 4.10
N TYR A 114 -14.19 -2.65 5.37
CA TYR A 114 -14.04 -3.60 6.49
C TYR A 114 -15.19 -4.61 6.61
N GLN A 115 -16.42 -4.22 6.27
CA GLN A 115 -17.61 -5.05 6.49
C GLN A 115 -17.99 -5.86 5.25
N SER A 116 -17.98 -5.21 4.10
CA SER A 116 -18.42 -5.80 2.83
C SER A 116 -17.30 -6.48 2.06
N LEU A 117 -16.03 -6.15 2.37
CA LEU A 117 -14.85 -6.55 1.60
C LEU A 117 -14.91 -6.10 0.13
N ALA A 118 -15.73 -5.10 -0.18
CA ALA A 118 -15.73 -4.48 -1.50
C ALA A 118 -14.46 -3.64 -1.67
N PRO A 119 -13.81 -3.67 -2.85
CA PRO A 119 -12.67 -2.81 -3.13
C PRO A 119 -13.04 -1.33 -3.04
N THR A 120 -12.22 -0.56 -2.33
CA THR A 120 -12.41 0.89 -2.14
C THR A 120 -11.40 1.75 -2.89
N GLY A 121 -10.32 1.14 -3.39
CA GLY A 121 -9.31 1.81 -4.20
C GLY A 121 -8.01 1.02 -4.25
N TRP A 122 -7.11 1.43 -5.14
CA TRP A 122 -5.81 0.78 -5.32
C TRP A 122 -4.73 1.79 -5.70
N ALA A 123 -3.47 1.40 -5.61
CA ALA A 123 -2.34 2.17 -6.10
C ALA A 123 -1.16 1.26 -6.42
N VAL A 124 -0.30 1.67 -7.36
CA VAL A 124 0.99 1.03 -7.62
C VAL A 124 2.09 1.96 -7.18
N VAL A 125 2.96 1.49 -6.29
CA VAL A 125 4.13 2.20 -5.79
C VAL A 125 5.37 1.43 -6.26
N CYS A 126 6.24 2.10 -7.01
CA CYS A 126 7.48 1.49 -7.52
C CYS A 126 8.69 2.32 -7.08
N ASP A 127 9.79 1.63 -6.79
CA ASP A 127 11.08 2.25 -6.53
C ASP A 127 12.21 1.44 -7.19
N THR A 128 13.41 2.03 -7.17
CA THR A 128 14.60 1.57 -7.89
C THR A 128 15.21 0.27 -7.36
N GLY A 129 14.52 -0.42 -6.43
CA GLY A 129 14.96 -1.67 -5.83
C GLY A 129 15.47 -1.48 -4.41
N ASP A 130 16.38 -2.37 -3.99
CA ASP A 130 16.99 -2.37 -2.66
C ASP A 130 17.52 -0.98 -2.27
N LEU A 131 16.74 -0.28 -1.46
CA LEU A 131 17.03 1.04 -0.93
C LEU A 131 18.10 0.99 0.17
N GLY A 132 18.46 -0.21 0.63
CA GLY A 132 19.44 -0.42 1.70
C GLY A 132 19.04 0.27 3.01
N LEU A 133 17.74 0.38 3.27
CA LEU A 133 17.17 0.97 4.47
C LEU A 133 17.41 0.04 5.66
N ASP A 134 18.08 0.59 6.66
CA ASP A 134 17.95 0.10 8.02
C ASP A 134 16.75 0.78 8.71
N GLU A 135 16.41 0.34 9.92
CA GLU A 135 15.28 0.88 10.68
C GLU A 135 15.40 2.40 10.89
N ASP A 136 16.60 2.91 11.16
CA ASP A 136 16.83 4.34 11.38
C ASP A 136 16.56 5.14 10.09
N ALA A 137 17.06 4.69 8.94
CA ALA A 137 16.82 5.31 7.64
C ALA A 137 15.36 5.20 7.17
N ALA A 138 14.70 4.09 7.47
CA ALA A 138 13.28 3.90 7.22
C ALA A 138 12.43 4.86 8.07
N ARG A 139 12.76 4.99 9.36
CA ARG A 139 12.10 5.89 10.31
C ARG A 139 12.20 7.36 9.91
N GLU A 140 13.32 7.78 9.32
CA GLU A 140 13.50 9.16 8.83
C GLU A 140 12.61 9.52 7.63
N GLN A 141 12.07 8.52 6.92
CA GLN A 141 11.24 8.73 5.72
C GLN A 141 9.73 8.78 6.00
N VAL A 142 9.31 8.46 7.22
CA VAL A 142 7.90 8.37 7.58
C VAL A 142 7.45 9.50 8.50
N THR A 143 6.17 9.86 8.42
CA THR A 143 5.55 10.81 9.35
C THR A 143 5.38 10.20 10.74
N TRP A 144 4.90 8.95 10.83
CA TRP A 144 4.62 8.30 12.10
C TRP A 144 5.81 7.47 12.58
N GLN A 145 6.78 8.13 13.21
CA GLN A 145 8.04 7.53 13.70
C GLN A 145 7.87 6.72 14.99
N GLY A 146 6.82 5.90 15.07
CA GLY A 146 6.43 5.13 16.24
C GLY A 146 7.30 3.92 16.55
N THR A 147 6.82 3.00 17.37
CA THR A 147 7.57 1.75 17.60
C THR A 147 7.48 0.91 16.33
N ASP A 148 8.61 0.36 15.87
CA ASP A 148 8.56 -0.63 14.81
C ASP A 148 7.96 -1.93 15.37
N ILE A 149 6.93 -2.42 14.70
CA ILE A 149 6.18 -3.62 15.11
C ILE A 149 6.23 -4.70 14.04
N SER A 150 7.00 -4.51 12.96
CA SER A 150 7.13 -5.53 11.93
C SER A 150 8.11 -6.62 12.32
N ASP A 151 8.06 -7.74 11.57
CA ASP A 151 9.14 -8.71 11.50
C ASP A 151 10.03 -8.38 10.28
N ALA A 152 10.75 -7.25 10.36
CA ALA A 152 11.56 -6.72 9.26
C ALA A 152 12.68 -7.69 8.82
N GLU A 153 13.14 -8.58 9.71
CA GLU A 153 14.17 -9.59 9.35
C GLU A 153 13.65 -10.57 8.30
N ASP A 154 12.35 -10.88 8.32
CA ASP A 154 11.72 -11.86 7.43
C ASP A 154 11.07 -11.19 6.20
N THR A 155 10.55 -9.98 6.34
CA THR A 155 9.80 -9.27 5.28
C THR A 155 10.64 -8.25 4.51
N GLY A 156 11.66 -7.65 5.13
CA GLY A 156 12.34 -6.48 4.57
C GLY A 156 11.49 -5.20 4.63
N SER A 157 10.41 -5.20 5.40
CA SER A 157 9.49 -4.07 5.58
C SER A 157 9.41 -3.64 7.04
N PHE A 158 9.25 -2.33 7.25
CA PHE A 158 9.11 -1.71 8.57
C PHE A 158 7.69 -1.16 8.73
N LEU A 159 7.07 -1.45 9.88
CA LEU A 159 5.75 -0.93 10.23
C LEU A 159 5.87 -0.12 11.52
N PHE A 160 5.93 1.20 11.39
CA PHE A 160 6.01 2.10 12.52
C PHE A 160 4.61 2.46 13.03
N TYR A 161 4.34 2.16 14.30
CA TYR A 161 3.04 2.43 14.93
C TYR A 161 3.16 3.41 16.10
N VAL A 162 2.38 4.48 16.04
CA VAL A 162 2.18 5.43 17.14
C VAL A 162 0.79 5.19 17.75
N PRO A 163 0.69 4.59 18.95
CA PRO A 163 -0.58 4.41 19.62
C PRO A 163 -1.33 5.74 19.77
N PRO A 164 -2.63 5.79 19.46
CA PRO A 164 -3.42 7.00 19.56
C PRO A 164 -3.62 7.43 21.02
N GLY A 165 -3.05 8.58 21.37
CA GLY A 165 -3.45 9.36 22.55
C GLY A 165 -4.66 10.21 22.21
N ASP A 166 -4.43 11.45 21.75
CA ASP A 166 -5.40 12.22 20.97
C ASP A 166 -5.20 12.01 19.45
N PHE A 167 -3.93 11.86 19.06
CA PHE A 167 -3.48 11.58 17.71
C PHE A 167 -2.46 10.44 17.74
N GLY A 168 -2.49 9.59 16.72
CA GLY A 168 -1.54 8.54 16.45
C GLY A 168 -1.57 8.23 14.96
N GLY A 169 -0.97 7.11 14.57
CA GLY A 169 -0.92 6.73 13.17
C GLY A 169 -0.01 5.54 12.93
N ALA A 170 0.04 5.13 11.67
CA ALA A 170 0.91 4.08 11.20
C ALA A 170 1.56 4.48 9.88
N SER A 171 2.81 4.06 9.72
CA SER A 171 3.54 4.19 8.47
C SER A 171 4.19 2.85 8.13
N TRP A 172 3.99 2.38 6.91
CA TRP A 172 4.59 1.16 6.38
C TRP A 172 5.57 1.54 5.28
N ILE A 173 6.80 1.09 5.38
CA ILE A 173 7.85 1.32 4.39
C ILE A 173 8.57 0.02 4.09
N SER A 174 8.69 -0.33 2.81
CA SER A 174 9.47 -1.46 2.32
C SER A 174 10.89 -1.00 1.99
N ASN A 175 11.87 -1.87 2.23
CA ASN A 175 13.23 -1.68 1.75
C ASN A 175 13.35 -1.74 0.21
N GLN A 176 12.33 -2.21 -0.52
CA GLN A 176 12.39 -2.36 -1.97
C GLN A 176 11.52 -1.36 -2.72
N ALA A 177 10.31 -1.10 -2.22
CA ALA A 177 9.34 -0.21 -2.85
C ALA A 177 9.16 1.14 -2.14
N GLY A 178 9.89 1.40 -1.04
CA GLY A 178 9.81 2.66 -0.32
C GLY A 178 8.54 2.79 0.53
N LEU A 179 8.06 4.02 0.76
CA LEU A 179 6.86 4.25 1.56
C LEU A 179 5.66 3.59 0.88
N LEU A 180 4.97 2.71 1.59
CA LEU A 180 3.81 1.98 1.08
C LEU A 180 2.52 2.52 1.66
N PHE A 181 2.47 2.80 2.96
CA PHE A 181 1.24 3.23 3.61
C PHE A 181 1.53 4.33 4.62
N GLU A 182 0.68 5.34 4.66
CA GLU A 182 0.65 6.30 5.76
C GLU A 182 -0.80 6.64 6.12
N GLY A 183 -1.11 6.55 7.41
CA GLY A 183 -2.45 6.84 7.91
C GLY A 183 -2.43 7.38 9.33
N SER A 184 -3.30 8.35 9.59
CA SER A 184 -3.51 8.93 10.93
C SER A 184 -4.65 8.24 11.67
N ILE A 185 -4.51 8.10 12.99
CA ILE A 185 -5.50 7.51 13.88
C ILE A 185 -5.87 8.56 14.92
N ILE A 186 -7.15 8.93 15.03
CA ILE A 186 -7.61 10.00 15.94
C ILE A 186 -8.50 9.42 17.02
N TRP A 187 -8.23 9.79 18.27
CA TRP A 187 -9.09 9.44 19.40
C TRP A 187 -10.35 10.29 19.38
N SER A 188 -11.51 9.67 19.23
CA SER A 188 -12.80 10.38 19.10
C SER A 188 -12.88 11.32 17.88
N GLY A 189 -12.23 10.95 16.78
CA GLY A 189 -12.34 11.60 15.48
C GLY A 189 -12.14 10.57 14.36
N VAL A 190 -12.07 11.05 13.12
CA VAL A 190 -11.77 10.20 11.95
C VAL A 190 -10.45 10.67 11.39
N GLY A 191 -9.42 9.85 11.57
CA GLY A 191 -8.17 10.01 10.84
C GLY A 191 -8.32 9.70 9.36
N GLU A 192 -7.22 9.76 8.63
CA GLU A 192 -7.20 9.68 7.17
C GLU A 192 -6.00 8.85 6.70
N LEU A 193 -6.20 8.08 5.63
CA LEU A 193 -5.12 7.47 4.86
C LEU A 193 -4.52 8.58 3.98
N THR A 194 -3.30 9.00 4.29
CA THR A 194 -2.61 10.11 3.62
C THR A 194 -1.69 9.66 2.50
N TYR A 195 -1.33 8.37 2.48
CA TYR A 195 -0.55 7.75 1.41
C TYR A 195 -0.90 6.25 1.27
N PRO A 196 -0.98 5.71 0.04
CA PRO A 196 -0.84 6.40 -1.24
C PRO A 196 -2.11 7.17 -1.61
N GLU A 197 -2.05 7.98 -2.68
CA GLU A 197 -3.27 8.43 -3.36
C GLU A 197 -3.88 7.22 -4.08
N LEU A 198 -5.17 6.96 -3.82
CA LEU A 198 -5.86 5.78 -4.34
C LEU A 198 -6.60 6.10 -5.64
N GLU A 199 -6.44 5.22 -6.61
CA GLU A 199 -7.19 5.17 -7.87
C GLU A 199 -8.58 4.54 -7.67
N ASP A 200 -9.45 4.77 -8.65
CA ASP A 200 -10.84 4.27 -8.65
C ASP A 200 -10.88 2.72 -8.59
N PRO A 201 -11.61 2.12 -7.61
CA PRO A 201 -11.73 0.67 -7.49
C PRO A 201 -12.42 0.00 -8.68
N ALA A 202 -13.13 0.73 -9.54
CA ALA A 202 -13.77 0.15 -10.72
C ALA A 202 -12.79 -0.60 -11.64
N ALA A 203 -11.52 -0.19 -11.67
CA ALA A 203 -10.48 -0.87 -12.45
C ALA A 203 -10.10 -2.26 -11.91
N LEU A 204 -10.45 -2.58 -10.65
CA LEU A 204 -10.18 -3.89 -10.06
C LEU A 204 -11.18 -4.94 -10.54
N GLY A 205 -12.42 -4.56 -10.82
CA GLY A 205 -13.50 -5.51 -11.09
C GLY A 205 -13.85 -6.38 -9.88
N GLU A 206 -14.98 -7.09 -9.98
CA GLU A 206 -15.47 -8.06 -9.00
C GLU A 206 -16.04 -9.28 -9.73
N GLY A 207 -16.12 -10.43 -9.06
CA GLY A 207 -16.64 -11.67 -9.63
C GLY A 207 -15.74 -12.29 -10.69
N CYS A 208 -14.44 -12.03 -10.62
CA CYS A 208 -13.49 -12.46 -11.63
C CYS A 208 -13.15 -13.96 -11.47
N GLU A 209 -13.22 -14.74 -12.55
CA GLU A 209 -12.79 -16.13 -12.51
C GLU A 209 -11.25 -16.20 -12.47
N HIS A 210 -10.69 -16.63 -11.35
CA HIS A 210 -9.26 -16.78 -11.17
C HIS A 210 -8.84 -18.25 -11.07
N PRO A 211 -7.60 -18.60 -11.46
CA PRO A 211 -7.04 -19.90 -11.09
C PRO A 211 -6.94 -19.96 -9.57
N ASN A 212 -7.15 -21.14 -8.98
CA ASN A 212 -6.97 -21.34 -7.54
C ASN A 212 -5.47 -21.28 -7.21
N ILE A 213 -4.98 -20.06 -6.98
CA ILE A 213 -3.59 -19.73 -6.68
C ILE A 213 -3.53 -19.31 -5.23
N PHE A 214 -2.73 -20.03 -4.46
CA PHE A 214 -2.51 -19.71 -3.07
C PHE A 214 -1.31 -18.78 -2.94
N LEU A 215 -1.54 -17.56 -2.48
CA LEU A 215 -0.48 -16.66 -2.00
C LEU A 215 -0.40 -16.75 -0.48
N GLU A 216 0.81 -16.90 0.04
CA GLU A 216 1.05 -16.93 1.49
C GLU A 216 1.15 -15.50 2.03
N VAL A 217 0.30 -15.19 3.01
CA VAL A 217 0.38 -13.94 3.77
C VAL A 217 1.59 -14.01 4.70
N GLN A 218 2.59 -13.16 4.46
CA GLN A 218 3.84 -13.11 5.21
C GLN A 218 3.65 -12.39 6.55
N ALA A 219 2.88 -11.31 6.56
CA ALA A 219 2.64 -10.50 7.75
C ALA A 219 1.21 -10.00 7.82
N SER A 220 0.68 -9.88 9.03
CA SER A 220 -0.64 -9.28 9.24
C SER A 220 -0.75 -8.52 10.56
N TYR A 221 -1.42 -7.37 10.53
CA TYR A 221 -1.54 -6.50 11.69
C TYR A 221 -2.94 -5.90 11.82
N ASP A 222 -3.44 -5.86 13.05
CA ASP A 222 -4.68 -5.25 13.45
C ASP A 222 -4.39 -3.97 14.23
N LEU A 223 -4.55 -2.82 13.56
CA LEU A 223 -4.33 -1.49 14.15
C LEU A 223 -5.56 -0.96 14.88
N SER A 224 -6.66 -1.72 14.94
CA SER A 224 -7.85 -1.33 15.70
C SER A 224 -7.65 -1.48 17.22
N VAL A 225 -6.58 -2.17 17.64
CA VAL A 225 -6.27 -2.45 19.04
C VAL A 225 -5.30 -1.40 19.58
N GLY A 226 -5.82 -0.40 20.29
CA GLY A 226 -5.16 0.88 20.56
C GLY A 226 -3.69 0.86 21.03
N ASP A 227 -3.33 0.09 22.06
CA ASP A 227 -1.97 0.22 22.65
C ASP A 227 -0.91 -0.63 21.94
N ALA A 228 -1.31 -1.72 21.29
CA ALA A 228 -0.41 -2.67 20.65
C ALA A 228 -1.17 -3.43 19.56
N PRO A 229 -0.71 -3.36 18.30
CA PRO A 229 -1.29 -4.13 17.22
C PRO A 229 -1.19 -5.63 17.47
N ALA A 230 -2.21 -6.36 17.03
CA ALA A 230 -2.29 -7.81 17.12
C ALA A 230 -2.25 -8.43 15.72
N GLU A 231 -1.91 -9.71 15.59
CA GLU A 231 -2.05 -10.41 14.31
C GLU A 231 -3.53 -10.64 13.97
N LEU A 232 -3.86 -10.63 12.67
CA LEU A 232 -5.20 -10.98 12.22
C LEU A 232 -5.42 -12.49 12.33
N SER A 233 -6.65 -12.89 12.68
CA SER A 233 -7.00 -14.31 12.69
C SER A 233 -6.99 -14.90 11.28
N SER A 234 -6.64 -16.18 11.15
CA SER A 234 -6.64 -16.88 9.86
C SER A 234 -7.98 -16.83 9.11
N GLU A 235 -9.11 -16.84 9.83
CA GLU A 235 -10.45 -16.71 9.24
C GLU A 235 -10.68 -15.35 8.56
N VAL A 236 -10.09 -14.28 9.12
CA VAL A 236 -10.14 -12.94 8.52
C VAL A 236 -9.22 -12.87 7.30
N LEU A 237 -8.02 -13.45 7.40
CA LEU A 237 -7.08 -13.47 6.28
C LEU A 237 -7.65 -14.26 5.09
N GLU A 238 -8.30 -15.40 5.32
CA GLU A 238 -8.98 -16.17 4.27
C GLU A 238 -10.04 -15.32 3.57
N GLN A 239 -10.89 -14.61 4.31
CA GLN A 239 -11.92 -13.74 3.74
C GLN A 239 -11.34 -12.58 2.92
N VAL A 240 -10.30 -11.92 3.43
CA VAL A 240 -9.64 -10.81 2.70
C VAL A 240 -8.99 -11.32 1.42
N MET A 241 -8.31 -12.47 1.48
CA MET A 241 -7.65 -13.04 0.30
C MET A 241 -8.63 -13.63 -0.72
N ASP A 242 -9.79 -14.12 -0.28
CA ASP A 242 -10.89 -14.48 -1.17
C ASP A 242 -11.42 -13.24 -1.91
N ALA A 243 -11.58 -12.11 -1.21
CA ALA A 243 -11.99 -10.85 -1.82
C ALA A 243 -10.96 -10.32 -2.83
N VAL A 244 -9.66 -10.43 -2.53
CA VAL A 244 -8.60 -10.05 -3.48
C VAL A 244 -8.64 -10.95 -4.72
N GLN A 245 -8.82 -12.25 -4.54
CA GLN A 245 -8.92 -13.21 -5.64
C GLN A 245 -10.15 -12.99 -6.53
N ASP A 246 -11.25 -12.47 -5.97
CA ASP A 246 -12.46 -12.12 -6.71
C ASP A 246 -12.28 -10.89 -7.64
N THR A 247 -11.13 -10.23 -7.59
CA THR A 247 -10.76 -9.12 -8.49
C THR A 247 -9.90 -9.55 -9.67
N ALA A 248 -9.68 -8.64 -10.63
CA ALA A 248 -8.83 -8.86 -11.80
C ALA A 248 -7.32 -8.89 -11.48
N VAL A 249 -6.94 -8.56 -10.24
CA VAL A 249 -5.53 -8.42 -9.81
C VAL A 249 -4.73 -9.70 -10.05
N PHE A 250 -5.26 -10.85 -9.65
CA PHE A 250 -4.54 -12.12 -9.80
C PHE A 250 -4.30 -12.48 -11.26
N MET A 251 -5.25 -12.17 -12.15
CA MET A 251 -5.06 -12.38 -13.58
C MET A 251 -4.00 -11.43 -14.14
N ALA A 252 -4.01 -10.15 -13.72
CA ALA A 252 -3.00 -9.19 -14.16
C ALA A 252 -1.60 -9.58 -13.69
N LEU A 253 -1.43 -9.97 -12.42
CA LEU A 253 -0.15 -10.45 -11.88
C LEU A 253 0.31 -11.76 -12.55
N ALA A 254 -0.62 -12.64 -12.93
CA ALA A 254 -0.29 -13.85 -13.68
C ALA A 254 0.23 -13.54 -15.08
N ASP A 255 -0.42 -12.62 -15.79
CA ASP A 255 -0.04 -12.19 -17.14
C ASP A 255 1.35 -11.51 -17.15
N LEU A 256 1.71 -10.86 -16.05
CA LEU A 256 3.02 -10.23 -15.82
C LEU A 256 4.09 -11.18 -15.25
N GLU A 257 3.76 -12.45 -15.00
CA GLU A 257 4.64 -13.43 -14.35
C GLU A 257 5.12 -13.03 -12.93
N LEU A 258 4.41 -12.13 -12.25
CA LEU A 258 4.81 -11.57 -10.94
C LEU A 258 4.35 -12.41 -9.73
N LEU A 259 3.42 -13.34 -9.94
CA LEU A 259 2.89 -14.17 -8.84
C LEU A 259 3.96 -14.98 -8.11
N SER A 260 4.98 -15.46 -8.82
CA SER A 260 6.08 -16.21 -8.22
C SER A 260 7.06 -15.24 -7.55
N GLY A 261 6.88 -15.01 -6.25
CA GLY A 261 7.70 -14.07 -5.49
C GLY A 261 6.93 -12.88 -4.94
N THR A 262 5.63 -12.76 -5.24
CA THR A 262 4.79 -11.76 -4.58
C THR A 262 4.71 -12.07 -3.07
N GLN A 263 5.13 -11.13 -2.25
CA GLN A 263 4.85 -11.12 -0.82
C GLN A 263 3.49 -10.47 -0.58
N VAL A 264 2.72 -11.05 0.34
CA VAL A 264 1.40 -10.52 0.70
C VAL A 264 1.41 -10.11 2.16
N GLU A 265 1.03 -8.88 2.43
CA GLU A 265 0.92 -8.36 3.78
C GLU A 265 -0.44 -7.67 3.97
N VAL A 266 -1.06 -7.84 5.14
CA VAL A 266 -2.45 -7.39 5.38
C VAL A 266 -2.56 -6.55 6.64
N LEU A 267 -3.10 -5.35 6.50
CA LEU A 267 -3.37 -4.41 7.59
C LEU A 267 -4.87 -4.23 7.77
N ARG A 268 -5.39 -4.41 8.99
CA ARG A 268 -6.68 -3.83 9.36
C ARG A 268 -6.42 -2.42 9.91
N TYR A 269 -6.74 -1.42 9.10
CA TYR A 269 -6.55 -0.03 9.44
C TYR A 269 -7.84 0.57 10.03
N ALA A 270 -7.68 1.21 11.19
CA ALA A 270 -8.76 1.86 11.91
C ALA A 270 -8.40 3.35 12.12
N PRO A 271 -8.97 4.29 11.34
CA PRO A 271 -8.67 5.71 11.51
C PRO A 271 -9.24 6.30 12.82
N ALA A 272 -10.04 5.52 13.57
CA ALA A 272 -10.67 5.87 14.84
C ALA A 272 -10.61 4.70 15.83
N VAL A 273 -10.26 4.96 17.10
CA VAL A 273 -10.15 3.92 18.16
C VAL A 273 -10.98 4.17 19.43
N GLY A 274 -11.48 5.39 19.66
CA GLY A 274 -12.23 5.74 20.87
C GLY A 274 -13.72 5.36 20.78
N GLU A 275 -14.35 5.79 19.69
CA GLU A 275 -15.60 5.22 19.19
C GLU A 275 -15.24 4.55 17.88
N VAL A 276 -15.19 3.21 17.90
CA VAL A 276 -14.89 2.44 16.69
C VAL A 276 -16.00 2.68 15.68
N LEU A 277 -15.66 3.42 14.63
CA LEU A 277 -16.51 3.63 13.46
C LEU A 277 -16.15 2.56 12.44
N GLU A 278 -16.77 1.38 12.54
CA GLU A 278 -16.53 0.24 11.65
C GLU A 278 -16.69 0.61 10.17
N GLU A 279 -17.51 1.62 9.86
CA GLU A 279 -17.71 2.20 8.52
C GLU A 279 -16.51 2.98 7.96
N SER A 280 -15.55 3.34 8.81
CA SER A 280 -14.31 4.03 8.41
C SER A 280 -13.11 3.09 8.36
N MET A 281 -13.24 1.91 8.95
CA MET A 281 -12.23 0.87 8.94
C MET A 281 -12.09 0.29 7.54
N ARG A 282 -10.88 -0.14 7.21
CA ARG A 282 -10.58 -0.80 5.94
C ARG A 282 -9.49 -1.83 6.10
N TYR A 283 -9.49 -2.82 5.23
CA TYR A 283 -8.30 -3.65 5.02
C TYR A 283 -7.41 -2.99 3.99
N VAL A 284 -6.11 -2.97 4.24
CA VAL A 284 -5.09 -2.59 3.27
C VAL A 284 -4.28 -3.84 2.98
N VAL A 285 -4.24 -4.26 1.72
CA VAL A 285 -3.48 -5.42 1.26
C VAL A 285 -2.33 -4.92 0.41
N VAL A 286 -1.12 -5.31 0.77
CA VAL A 286 0.10 -5.00 0.03
C VAL A 286 0.54 -6.26 -0.70
N LEU A 287 0.71 -6.15 -2.02
CA LEU A 287 1.23 -7.20 -2.90
C LEU A 287 2.54 -6.68 -3.49
N GLU A 288 3.66 -7.07 -2.90
CA GLU A 288 4.98 -6.61 -3.31
C GLU A 288 5.69 -7.67 -4.15
N SER A 289 6.11 -7.31 -5.36
CA SER A 289 6.90 -8.20 -6.23
C SER A 289 8.39 -8.06 -5.93
N LEU A 290 9.03 -9.18 -5.59
CA LEU A 290 10.48 -9.33 -5.38
C LEU A 290 11.28 -9.55 -6.67
#